data_AF-A0A971TMN2-F1
#
_entry.id   AF-A0A971TMN2-F1
#
_cell.length_a   1.000
_cell.length_b   1.000
_cell.length_c   1.000
_cell.angle_alpha   90.00
_cell.angle_beta   90.00
_cell.angle_gamma   90.00
#
_symmetry.space_group_name_H-M   'P 1'
#
loop_
_entity.id
_entity.type
_entity.pdbx_description
1 polymer ?
#
loop_
_entity_poly.entity_id
_entity_poly.type
_entity_poly.pdbx_seq_one_letter_code
_entity_poly.pdbx_strand_id
1 'polypeptide(L)'
;MSANPDPTPRRKFAAVRSIISIAVLAVAAPFIATFFFSDKPQEPPQLNWPPGAATKPDLTKAEITTAKNVQQEARALALTMLQETSDTATETLRLLDDVQTQLNRWQGLSVGLLTSEQGRLLAAHPDFVKAFDSLSRSEEPNADQVRQHRSRVQLLIKPVRDALDDPDSNYRPAPDLLTALRADRTTAKTLLSEIRERIETVEQMLARAKDTAPSTLTLQQAIDKYKEDLALARATAIAEKVAAAERTATEEVAEMKAQERR
;
A
#
# COMPACT_ATOMS: atom_id res chain seq x y z
N MET A 1 -58.39 12.61 -8.90
CA MET A 1 -57.86 11.52 -9.75
C MET A 1 -56.54 12.02 -10.29
N SER A 2 -55.45 11.61 -9.63
CA SER A 2 -54.49 10.62 -10.17
C SER A 2 -53.46 11.32 -11.05
N ALA A 3 -52.16 11.06 -10.97
CA ALA A 3 -51.35 10.28 -10.05
C ALA A 3 -49.89 10.72 -10.32
N ASN A 4 -49.08 10.58 -9.29
CA ASN A 4 -47.64 10.43 -9.23
C ASN A 4 -46.69 11.09 -10.28
N PRO A 5 -45.64 11.78 -9.78
CA PRO A 5 -44.47 12.13 -10.57
C PRO A 5 -43.61 10.89 -10.80
N ASP A 6 -43.18 10.64 -12.03
CA ASP A 6 -42.11 9.68 -12.28
C ASP A 6 -40.79 10.44 -12.56
N PRO A 7 -39.82 10.36 -11.63
CA PRO A 7 -38.51 10.95 -11.79
C PRO A 7 -37.61 10.00 -12.60
N THR A 8 -37.49 10.20 -13.91
CA THR A 8 -36.39 9.56 -14.64
C THR A 8 -35.06 10.16 -14.20
N PRO A 9 -34.14 9.34 -13.68
CA PRO A 9 -32.92 9.80 -13.04
C PRO A 9 -31.93 10.31 -14.09
N ARG A 10 -31.38 11.52 -13.85
CA ARG A 10 -30.09 11.93 -14.41
C ARG A 10 -29.00 11.00 -13.85
N ARG A 11 -28.86 9.81 -14.45
CA ARG A 11 -27.67 8.98 -14.35
C ARG A 11 -26.50 9.80 -14.89
N LYS A 12 -25.75 10.42 -13.99
CA LYS A 12 -24.36 10.79 -14.28
C LYS A 12 -23.60 9.48 -14.44
N PHE A 13 -23.29 9.14 -15.68
CA PHE A 13 -22.35 8.10 -16.02
C PHE A 13 -20.98 8.46 -15.43
N ALA A 14 -20.63 7.87 -14.30
CA ALA A 14 -19.26 7.62 -13.93
C ALA A 14 -18.94 6.18 -14.37
N ALA A 15 -18.59 6.00 -15.65
CA ALA A 15 -17.82 4.85 -16.09
C ALA A 15 -16.35 5.21 -15.77
N VAL A 16 -15.69 4.60 -14.80
CA VAL A 16 -15.10 3.24 -14.81
C VAL A 16 -14.35 2.95 -16.11
N ARG A 17 -13.01 3.01 -16.00
CA ARG A 17 -11.98 2.17 -16.66
C ARG A 17 -10.63 2.76 -16.22
N SER A 18 -9.89 2.19 -15.27
CA SER A 18 -9.21 0.88 -15.34
C SER A 18 -8.78 0.56 -16.77
N ILE A 19 -7.54 0.94 -17.08
CA ILE A 19 -6.71 0.30 -18.10
C ILE A 19 -5.28 0.29 -17.55
N ILE A 20 -4.99 -0.64 -16.64
CA ILE A 20 -3.65 -1.25 -16.62
C ILE A 20 -3.72 -2.30 -17.74
N SER A 21 -3.39 -1.87 -18.96
CA SER A 21 -3.09 -2.79 -20.04
C SER A 21 -1.76 -3.45 -19.71
N ILE A 22 -1.80 -4.64 -19.10
CA ILE A 22 -0.70 -5.60 -19.27
C ILE A 22 -0.85 -6.13 -20.69
N ALA A 23 -0.28 -5.39 -21.64
CA ALA A 23 -0.03 -5.88 -22.97
C ALA A 23 1.07 -6.94 -22.86
N VAL A 24 0.66 -8.20 -22.84
CA VAL A 24 1.51 -9.31 -23.27
C VAL A 24 1.79 -9.08 -24.75
N LEU A 25 2.98 -8.56 -25.07
CA LEU A 25 3.53 -8.72 -26.42
C LEU A 25 5.02 -8.99 -26.33
N ALA A 26 5.37 -10.20 -26.76
CA ALA A 26 6.70 -10.65 -27.05
C ALA A 26 7.40 -9.70 -28.03
N VAL A 27 8.61 -9.27 -27.68
CA VAL A 27 9.63 -8.92 -28.67
C VAL A 27 10.91 -9.61 -28.25
N ALA A 28 11.35 -10.48 -29.15
CA ALA A 28 12.58 -11.24 -29.09
C ALA A 28 13.82 -10.33 -28.92
N ALA A 29 14.87 -10.91 -28.32
CA ALA A 29 16.22 -10.37 -28.21
C ALA A 29 16.79 -9.86 -29.55
N PRO A 30 17.82 -8.98 -29.56
CA PRO A 30 19.20 -9.49 -29.41
C PRO A 30 20.20 -8.56 -28.68
N PHE A 31 21.18 -9.17 -28.00
CA PHE A 31 22.61 -8.74 -27.86
C PHE A 31 22.89 -7.36 -27.17
N ILE A 32 23.91 -7.15 -26.32
CA ILE A 32 25.30 -7.59 -26.32
C ILE A 32 25.78 -7.64 -24.86
N ALA A 33 26.29 -8.79 -24.41
CA ALA A 33 27.16 -8.84 -23.24
C ALA A 33 28.58 -8.50 -23.68
N THR A 34 29.00 -7.25 -23.50
CA THR A 34 30.42 -6.88 -23.55
C THR A 34 30.95 -6.87 -22.13
N PHE A 35 31.23 -8.07 -21.60
CA PHE A 35 32.19 -8.17 -20.51
C PHE A 35 33.58 -8.08 -21.13
N PHE A 36 34.25 -6.95 -20.88
CA PHE A 36 35.68 -6.78 -21.12
C PHE A 36 36.44 -7.81 -20.25
N PHE A 37 36.74 -8.97 -20.82
CA PHE A 37 37.90 -9.75 -20.40
C PHE A 37 39.12 -8.99 -20.90
N SER A 38 39.85 -8.35 -19.99
CA SER A 38 41.17 -7.82 -20.27
C SER A 38 42.08 -9.03 -20.50
N ASP A 39 42.27 -9.37 -21.77
CA ASP A 39 43.10 -10.44 -22.25
C ASP A 39 44.57 -10.03 -22.04
N LYS A 40 45.15 -10.48 -20.93
CA LYS A 40 46.57 -10.80 -20.88
C LYS A 40 46.68 -12.24 -20.43
N PRO A 41 47.20 -13.16 -21.25
CA PRO A 41 47.56 -14.48 -20.77
C PRO A 41 48.67 -14.28 -19.74
N GLN A 42 48.35 -14.42 -18.46
CA GLN A 42 49.40 -14.71 -17.48
C GLN A 42 49.92 -16.10 -17.84
N GLU A 43 51.13 -16.13 -18.39
CA GLU A 43 51.92 -17.36 -18.43
C GLU A 43 51.88 -18.00 -17.03
N PRO A 44 51.61 -19.31 -16.93
CA PRO A 44 51.63 -19.97 -15.65
C PRO A 44 53.04 -19.80 -15.05
N PRO A 45 53.17 -19.49 -13.74
CA PRO A 45 54.47 -19.41 -13.10
C PRO A 45 55.18 -20.76 -13.31
N GLN A 46 56.33 -20.74 -13.97
CA GLN A 46 57.13 -21.95 -14.16
C GLN A 46 57.61 -22.44 -12.79
N LEU A 47 56.98 -23.51 -12.30
CA LEU A 47 57.43 -24.23 -11.11
C LEU A 47 58.75 -24.92 -11.42
N ASN A 48 59.84 -24.36 -10.90
CA ASN A 48 61.14 -25.01 -10.90
C ASN A 48 61.16 -26.08 -9.80
N TRP A 49 61.02 -27.36 -10.17
CA TRP A 49 61.03 -28.47 -9.22
C TRP A 49 62.48 -28.89 -8.89
N PRO A 50 62.88 -29.00 -7.61
CA PRO A 50 64.13 -29.64 -7.26
C PRO A 50 64.10 -31.13 -7.64
N PRO A 51 65.20 -31.72 -8.14
CA PRO A 51 65.22 -33.10 -8.58
C PRO A 51 65.31 -34.02 -7.35
N GLY A 52 64.17 -34.51 -6.87
CA GLY A 52 64.17 -35.53 -5.82
C GLY A 52 62.91 -35.57 -4.96
N ALA A 53 61.81 -36.04 -5.53
CA ALA A 53 60.77 -36.86 -4.88
C ALA A 53 59.59 -36.95 -5.85
N ALA A 54 59.42 -38.10 -6.50
CA ALA A 54 58.28 -38.38 -7.33
C ALA A 54 57.02 -38.58 -6.47
N THR A 55 56.39 -37.49 -6.07
CA THR A 55 54.97 -37.46 -5.76
C THR A 55 54.38 -36.31 -6.54
N LYS A 56 53.96 -36.59 -7.78
CA LYS A 56 53.10 -35.67 -8.53
C LYS A 56 51.95 -35.29 -7.58
N PRO A 57 51.69 -34.00 -7.30
CA PRO A 57 50.50 -33.64 -6.56
C PRO A 57 49.32 -34.25 -7.32
N ASP A 58 48.49 -35.00 -6.61
CA ASP A 58 47.36 -35.70 -7.20
C ASP A 58 46.32 -34.65 -7.59
N LEU A 59 46.48 -34.07 -8.79
CA LEU A 59 45.66 -33.00 -9.33
C LEU A 59 44.18 -33.38 -9.30
N THR A 60 43.87 -34.68 -9.46
CA THR A 60 42.52 -35.20 -9.33
C THR A 60 41.96 -35.02 -7.92
N LYS A 61 42.73 -35.27 -6.86
CA LYS A 61 42.30 -35.02 -5.48
C LYS A 61 42.16 -33.53 -5.18
N ALA A 62 43.04 -32.69 -5.71
CA ALA A 62 42.96 -31.23 -5.53
C ALA A 62 41.72 -30.64 -6.22
N GLU A 63 41.41 -31.09 -7.44
CA GLU A 63 40.21 -30.71 -8.20
C GLU A 63 38.92 -31.21 -7.54
N ILE A 64 38.89 -32.47 -7.08
CA ILE A 64 37.75 -33.04 -6.34
C ILE A 64 37.50 -32.30 -5.03
N THR A 65 38.56 -31.93 -4.30
CA THR A 65 38.44 -31.18 -3.04
C THR A 65 37.93 -29.76 -3.30
N THR A 66 38.41 -29.10 -4.35
CA THR A 66 37.94 -27.78 -4.76
C THR A 66 36.46 -27.81 -5.18
N ALA A 67 36.06 -28.79 -6.00
CA ALA A 67 34.67 -28.94 -6.43
C ALA A 67 33.72 -29.22 -5.25
N LYS A 68 34.15 -30.04 -4.28
CA LYS A 68 33.39 -30.31 -3.05
C LYS A 68 33.25 -29.06 -2.19
N ASN A 69 34.30 -28.27 -2.03
CA ASN A 69 34.25 -27.02 -1.26
C ASN A 69 33.32 -26.00 -1.91
N VAL A 70 33.37 -25.82 -3.25
CA VAL A 70 32.45 -24.95 -3.99
C VAL A 70 31.00 -25.40 -3.85
N GLN A 71 30.73 -26.71 -3.87
CA GLN A 71 29.39 -27.24 -3.62
C GLN A 71 28.92 -26.98 -2.18
N GLN A 72 29.79 -27.10 -1.19
CA GLN A 72 29.48 -26.80 0.20
C GLN A 72 29.17 -25.30 0.40
N GLU A 73 29.97 -24.42 -0.18
CA GLU A 73 29.73 -22.97 -0.16
C GLU A 73 28.41 -22.60 -0.84
N ALA A 74 28.13 -23.16 -2.03
CA ALA A 74 26.88 -22.93 -2.73
C ALA A 74 25.66 -23.44 -1.96
N ARG A 75 25.79 -24.56 -1.23
CA ARG A 75 24.72 -25.08 -0.36
C ARG A 75 24.51 -24.20 0.87
N ALA A 76 25.58 -23.72 1.50
CA ALA A 76 25.48 -22.79 2.63
C ALA A 76 24.81 -21.47 2.24
N LEU A 77 25.16 -20.92 1.06
CA LEU A 77 24.50 -19.73 0.52
C LEU A 77 23.01 -19.97 0.24
N ALA A 78 22.65 -21.10 -0.36
CA ALA A 78 21.25 -21.44 -0.63
C ALA A 78 20.44 -21.57 0.67
N LEU A 79 20.99 -22.24 1.70
CA LEU A 79 20.36 -22.33 3.02
C LEU A 79 20.14 -20.95 3.64
N THR A 80 21.15 -20.07 3.54
CA THR A 80 21.07 -18.70 4.06
C THR A 80 19.96 -17.91 3.37
N MET A 81 19.85 -18.01 2.05
CA MET A 81 18.77 -17.37 1.29
C MET A 81 17.39 -17.93 1.64
N LEU A 82 17.27 -19.24 1.83
CA LEU A 82 16.03 -19.88 2.28
C LEU A 82 15.60 -19.34 3.64
N GLN A 83 16.53 -19.27 4.60
CA GLN A 83 16.27 -18.75 5.94
C GLN A 83 15.86 -17.28 5.89
N GLU A 84 16.61 -16.43 5.18
CA GLU A 84 16.28 -15.00 5.04
C GLU A 84 14.89 -14.79 4.41
N THR A 85 14.55 -15.59 3.40
CA THR A 85 13.26 -15.55 2.73
C THR A 85 12.13 -15.96 3.70
N SER A 86 12.34 -17.01 4.49
CA SER A 86 11.42 -17.48 5.52
C SER A 86 11.19 -16.46 6.63
N ASP A 87 12.26 -15.84 7.12
CA ASP A 87 12.19 -14.82 8.17
C ASP A 87 11.45 -13.58 7.66
N THR A 88 11.76 -13.13 6.45
CA THR A 88 11.09 -11.98 5.82
C THR A 88 9.60 -12.24 5.64
N ALA A 89 9.21 -13.42 5.15
CA ALA A 89 7.81 -13.78 5.01
C ALA A 89 7.09 -13.88 6.35
N THR A 90 7.73 -14.48 7.36
CA THR A 90 7.16 -14.61 8.71
C THR A 90 6.92 -13.24 9.34
N GLU A 91 7.88 -12.33 9.24
CA GLU A 91 7.68 -10.94 9.70
C GLU A 91 6.57 -10.24 8.93
N THR A 92 6.49 -10.44 7.61
CA THR A 92 5.45 -9.86 6.76
C THR A 92 4.06 -10.34 7.18
N LEU A 93 3.90 -11.65 7.43
CA LEU A 93 2.64 -12.21 7.93
C LEU A 93 2.27 -11.63 9.30
N ARG A 94 3.24 -11.50 10.21
CA ARG A 94 3.03 -10.88 11.53
C ARG A 94 2.55 -9.43 11.41
N LEU A 95 3.16 -8.66 10.50
CA LEU A 95 2.75 -7.28 10.23
C LEU A 95 1.33 -7.21 9.66
N LEU A 96 0.96 -8.11 8.74
CA LEU A 96 -0.39 -8.17 8.19
C LEU A 96 -1.43 -8.56 9.26
N ASP A 97 -1.06 -9.42 10.22
CA ASP A 97 -1.89 -9.72 11.39
C ASP A 97 -2.09 -8.50 12.30
N ASP A 98 -1.02 -7.72 12.53
CA ASP A 98 -1.10 -6.47 13.27
C ASP A 98 -2.01 -5.45 12.55
N VAL A 99 -1.90 -5.33 11.22
CA VAL A 99 -2.77 -4.47 10.40
C VAL A 99 -4.23 -4.88 10.55
N GLN A 100 -4.55 -6.17 10.39
CA GLN A 100 -5.93 -6.66 10.54
C GLN A 100 -6.49 -6.37 11.94
N THR A 101 -5.66 -6.53 12.98
CA THR A 101 -6.04 -6.24 14.36
C THR A 101 -6.37 -4.75 14.55
N GLN A 102 -5.53 -3.86 14.03
CA GLN A 102 -5.78 -2.42 14.11
C GLN A 102 -6.97 -1.98 13.26
N LEU A 103 -7.20 -2.60 12.08
CA LEU A 103 -8.39 -2.35 11.28
C LEU A 103 -9.67 -2.69 12.05
N ASN A 104 -9.72 -3.87 12.67
CA ASN A 104 -10.86 -4.27 13.49
C ASN A 104 -11.08 -3.30 14.67
N ARG A 105 -9.98 -2.85 15.31
CA ARG A 105 -10.04 -1.84 16.37
C ARG A 105 -10.58 -0.52 15.86
N TRP A 106 -10.11 -0.04 14.71
CA TRP A 106 -10.60 1.17 14.07
C TRP A 106 -12.08 1.08 13.73
N GLN A 107 -12.53 -0.04 13.17
CA GLN A 107 -13.95 -0.25 12.83
C GLN A 107 -14.83 -0.22 14.10
N GLY A 108 -14.40 -0.89 15.16
CA GLY A 108 -15.11 -0.86 16.45
C GLY A 108 -15.14 0.53 17.08
N LEU A 109 -14.01 1.25 17.05
CA LEU A 109 -13.88 2.60 17.60
C LEU A 109 -14.69 3.63 16.80
N SER A 110 -14.57 3.62 15.47
CA SER A 110 -15.26 4.57 14.59
C SER A 110 -16.78 4.43 14.68
N VAL A 111 -17.31 3.21 14.66
CA VAL A 111 -18.75 2.97 14.81
C VAL A 111 -19.20 3.23 16.27
N GLY A 112 -18.44 2.75 17.25
CA GLY A 112 -18.79 2.89 18.66
C GLY A 112 -18.84 4.34 19.14
N LEU A 113 -17.99 5.22 18.60
CA LEU A 113 -17.98 6.65 18.93
C LEU A 113 -19.18 7.42 18.37
N LEU A 114 -19.90 6.90 17.38
CA LEU A 114 -21.03 7.62 16.78
C LEU A 114 -22.16 7.86 17.79
N THR A 115 -22.35 6.94 18.73
CA THR A 115 -23.50 6.94 19.66
C THR A 115 -23.11 6.89 21.14
N SER A 116 -21.83 6.75 21.48
CA SER A 116 -21.37 6.65 22.87
C SER A 116 -21.26 7.99 23.59
N GLU A 117 -21.12 7.94 24.91
CA GLU A 117 -20.82 9.11 25.75
C GLU A 117 -19.48 9.75 25.38
N GLN A 118 -18.47 8.96 25.03
CA GLN A 118 -17.20 9.47 24.50
C GLN A 118 -17.41 10.22 23.18
N GLY A 119 -18.33 9.74 22.34
CA GLY A 119 -18.78 10.45 21.15
C GLY A 119 -19.38 11.83 21.44
N ARG A 120 -20.17 11.94 22.52
CA ARG A 120 -20.77 13.22 22.94
C ARG A 120 -19.72 14.25 23.37
N LEU A 121 -18.58 13.81 23.92
CA LEU A 121 -17.45 14.69 24.21
C LEU A 121 -16.85 15.27 22.92
N LEU A 122 -16.67 14.45 21.89
CA LEU A 122 -16.21 14.93 20.58
C LEU A 122 -17.23 15.85 19.91
N ALA A 123 -18.52 15.52 20.04
CA ALA A 123 -19.63 16.30 19.49
C ALA A 123 -19.77 17.71 20.10
N ALA A 124 -19.17 17.95 21.27
CA ALA A 124 -19.13 19.29 21.87
C ALA A 124 -18.19 20.24 21.12
N HIS A 125 -17.28 19.72 20.30
CA HIS A 125 -16.26 20.48 19.58
C HIS A 125 -16.50 20.40 18.05
N PRO A 126 -16.90 21.51 17.39
CA PRO A 126 -17.14 21.52 15.94
C PRO A 126 -15.94 21.07 15.11
N ASP A 127 -14.71 21.41 15.55
CA ASP A 127 -13.48 21.02 14.86
C ASP A 127 -13.25 19.49 14.92
N PHE A 128 -13.57 18.85 16.04
CA PHE A 128 -13.46 17.39 16.17
C PHE A 128 -14.53 16.66 15.37
N VAL A 129 -15.76 17.21 15.32
CA VAL A 129 -16.83 16.69 14.45
C VAL A 129 -16.38 16.68 12.99
N LYS A 130 -15.82 17.80 12.51
CA LYS A 130 -15.28 17.92 11.15
C LYS A 130 -14.10 16.96 10.92
N ALA A 131 -13.14 16.91 11.84
CA ALA A 131 -11.97 16.04 11.72
C ALA A 131 -12.39 14.55 11.67
N PHE A 132 -13.34 14.14 12.50
CA PHE A 132 -13.85 12.78 12.53
C PHE A 132 -14.65 12.42 11.27
N ASP A 133 -15.51 13.31 10.75
CA ASP A 133 -16.20 13.08 9.45
C ASP A 133 -15.20 12.96 8.30
N SER A 134 -14.15 13.79 8.29
CA SER A 134 -13.08 13.69 7.29
C SER A 134 -12.32 12.35 7.40
N LEU A 135 -11.99 11.93 8.63
CA LEU A 135 -11.24 10.70 8.88
C LEU A 135 -12.05 9.46 8.51
N SER A 136 -13.34 9.43 8.83
CA SER A 136 -14.25 8.32 8.50
C SER A 136 -14.59 8.21 7.01
N ARG A 137 -14.49 9.31 6.25
CA ARG A 137 -14.71 9.32 4.79
C ARG A 137 -13.46 9.06 3.98
N SER A 138 -12.28 9.31 4.54
CA SER A 138 -11.03 9.02 3.85
C SER A 138 -10.88 7.52 3.60
N GLU A 139 -10.19 7.16 2.51
CA GLU A 139 -10.04 5.78 2.09
C GLU A 139 -9.50 4.91 3.23
N GLU A 140 -10.33 3.97 3.68
CA GLU A 140 -9.95 3.02 4.73
C GLU A 140 -8.91 2.05 4.16
N PRO A 141 -7.87 1.69 4.92
CA PRO A 141 -6.95 0.65 4.48
C PRO A 141 -7.76 -0.64 4.22
N ASN A 142 -7.72 -1.11 2.97
CA ASN A 142 -8.70 -2.08 2.49
C ASN A 142 -8.42 -3.47 3.07
N ALA A 143 -9.32 -3.97 3.91
CA ALA A 143 -9.23 -5.31 4.51
C ALA A 143 -9.08 -6.42 3.45
N ASP A 144 -9.63 -6.25 2.25
CA ASP A 144 -9.49 -7.20 1.16
C ASP A 144 -8.06 -7.22 0.61
N GLN A 145 -7.39 -6.06 0.54
CA GLN A 145 -5.98 -5.98 0.19
C GLN A 145 -5.13 -6.72 1.22
N VAL A 146 -5.37 -6.54 2.52
CA VAL A 146 -4.66 -7.26 3.59
C VAL A 146 -4.81 -8.78 3.43
N ARG A 147 -6.03 -9.26 3.15
CA ARG A 147 -6.28 -10.69 2.91
C ARG A 147 -5.59 -11.20 1.63
N GLN A 148 -5.57 -10.39 0.57
CA GLN A 148 -4.87 -10.73 -0.67
C GLN A 148 -3.35 -10.82 -0.46
N HIS A 149 -2.75 -9.84 0.21
CA HIS A 149 -1.33 -9.85 0.57
C HIS A 149 -0.98 -11.08 1.43
N ARG A 150 -1.80 -11.38 2.44
CA ARG A 150 -1.61 -12.56 3.29
C ARG A 150 -1.61 -13.85 2.46
N SER A 151 -2.62 -14.03 1.62
CA SER A 151 -2.77 -15.21 0.78
C SER A 151 -1.59 -15.36 -0.19
N ARG A 152 -1.15 -14.25 -0.79
CA ARG A 152 0.04 -14.23 -1.64
C ARG A 152 1.29 -14.65 -0.88
N VAL A 153 1.57 -14.06 0.29
CA VAL A 153 2.77 -14.38 1.07
C VAL A 153 2.76 -15.85 1.51
N GLN A 154 1.60 -16.37 1.94
CA GLN A 154 1.46 -17.80 2.29
C GLN A 154 1.74 -18.73 1.10
N LEU A 155 1.25 -18.38 -0.08
CA LEU A 155 1.50 -19.15 -1.31
C LEU A 155 2.99 -19.12 -1.69
N LEU A 156 3.60 -17.93 -1.64
CA LEU A 156 4.99 -17.70 -2.02
C LEU A 156 5.99 -18.38 -1.09
N ILE A 157 5.69 -18.46 0.21
CA ILE A 157 6.63 -19.03 1.18
C ILE A 157 6.54 -20.55 1.34
N LYS A 158 5.45 -21.17 0.88
CA LYS A 158 5.27 -22.62 1.04
C LYS A 158 6.46 -23.45 0.51
N PRO A 159 6.94 -23.25 -0.74
CA PRO A 159 8.09 -24.01 -1.25
C PRO A 159 9.40 -23.77 -0.49
N VAL A 160 9.56 -22.59 0.10
CA VAL A 160 10.74 -22.25 0.92
C VAL A 160 10.71 -23.00 2.24
N ARG A 161 9.55 -23.09 2.88
CA ARG A 161 9.37 -23.85 4.13
C ARG A 161 9.56 -25.35 3.90
N ASP A 162 8.90 -25.88 2.85
CA ASP A 162 9.04 -27.28 2.47
C ASP A 162 10.53 -27.64 2.20
N ALA A 163 11.30 -26.73 1.61
CA ALA A 163 12.73 -26.91 1.37
C ALA A 163 13.63 -26.74 2.61
N LEU A 164 13.21 -25.97 3.62
CA LEU A 164 13.93 -25.87 4.89
C LEU A 164 13.71 -27.10 5.76
N ASP A 165 12.53 -27.72 5.66
CA ASP A 165 12.17 -28.93 6.39
C ASP A 165 12.74 -30.22 5.76
N ASP A 166 13.20 -30.16 4.49
CA ASP A 166 13.83 -31.26 3.76
C ASP A 166 15.37 -31.06 3.64
N PRO A 167 16.19 -31.82 4.39
CA PRO A 167 17.64 -31.73 4.34
C PRO A 167 18.24 -32.00 2.95
N ASP A 168 17.55 -32.78 2.11
CA ASP A 168 18.02 -33.18 0.78
C ASP A 168 17.48 -32.28 -0.33
N SER A 169 16.73 -31.23 0.02
CA SER A 169 16.19 -30.28 -0.93
C SER A 169 17.29 -29.54 -1.68
N ASN A 170 17.16 -29.53 -3.00
CA ASN A 170 17.99 -28.71 -3.90
C ASN A 170 17.30 -27.42 -4.32
N TYR A 171 16.20 -27.06 -3.67
CA TYR A 171 15.44 -25.85 -4.00
C TYR A 171 16.28 -24.60 -3.74
N ARG A 172 16.23 -23.68 -4.70
CA ARG A 172 16.88 -22.36 -4.61
C ARG A 172 15.84 -21.29 -4.88
N PRO A 173 15.59 -20.36 -3.93
CA PRO A 173 14.68 -19.25 -4.14
C PRO A 173 15.09 -18.42 -5.35
N ALA A 174 14.11 -18.06 -6.20
CA ALA A 174 14.34 -17.05 -7.22
C ALA A 174 14.67 -15.70 -6.54
N PRO A 175 15.62 -14.91 -7.05
CA PRO A 175 15.93 -13.58 -6.49
C PRO A 175 14.71 -12.66 -6.38
N ASP A 176 13.78 -12.78 -7.33
CA ASP A 176 12.54 -11.99 -7.36
C ASP A 176 11.58 -12.34 -6.21
N LEU A 177 11.66 -13.54 -5.64
CA LEU A 177 10.83 -13.96 -4.51
C LEU A 177 11.09 -13.10 -3.28
N LEU A 178 12.36 -12.92 -2.93
CA LEU A 178 12.75 -12.12 -1.77
C LEU A 178 12.40 -10.64 -1.99
N THR A 179 12.58 -10.14 -3.22
CA THR A 179 12.17 -8.78 -3.60
C THR A 179 10.66 -8.58 -3.46
N ALA A 180 9.86 -9.52 -3.93
CA ALA A 180 8.40 -9.47 -3.79
C ALA A 180 7.97 -9.49 -2.31
N LEU A 181 8.57 -10.33 -1.48
CA LEU A 181 8.28 -10.39 -0.04
C LEU A 181 8.69 -9.11 0.69
N ARG A 182 9.81 -8.48 0.32
CA ARG A 182 10.23 -7.19 0.88
C ARG A 182 9.28 -6.05 0.47
N ALA A 183 8.76 -6.08 -0.75
CA ALA A 183 7.72 -5.16 -1.19
C ALA A 183 6.45 -5.35 -0.35
N ASP A 184 6.00 -6.60 -0.16
CA ASP A 184 4.87 -6.93 0.71
C ASP A 184 5.07 -6.45 2.16
N ARG A 185 6.26 -6.64 2.70
CA ARG A 185 6.64 -6.14 4.03
C ARG A 185 6.53 -4.62 4.13
N THR A 186 7.01 -3.90 3.12
CA THR A 186 6.95 -2.44 3.08
C THR A 186 5.51 -1.96 3.02
N THR A 187 4.68 -2.56 2.16
CA THR A 187 3.25 -2.26 2.10
C THR A 187 2.56 -2.52 3.44
N ALA A 188 2.83 -3.65 4.09
CA ALA A 188 2.26 -3.95 5.40
C ALA A 188 2.66 -2.92 6.47
N LYS A 189 3.92 -2.44 6.47
CA LYS A 189 4.38 -1.37 7.37
C LYS A 189 3.66 -0.05 7.12
N THR A 190 3.48 0.33 5.85
CA THR A 190 2.75 1.55 5.49
C THR A 190 1.30 1.50 5.97
N LEU A 191 0.58 0.42 5.63
CA LEU A 191 -0.82 0.22 6.07
C LEU A 191 -0.93 0.25 7.60
N LEU A 192 0.03 -0.37 8.31
CA LEU A 192 0.06 -0.38 9.77
C LEU A 192 0.28 1.02 10.36
N SER A 193 1.16 1.81 9.75
CA SER A 193 1.40 3.19 10.17
C SER A 193 0.16 4.05 9.97
N GLU A 194 -0.46 3.98 8.79
CA GLU A 194 -1.66 4.75 8.45
C GLU A 194 -2.82 4.43 9.39
N ILE A 195 -3.10 3.14 9.66
CA ILE A 195 -4.20 2.79 10.57
C ILE A 195 -3.92 3.18 12.02
N ARG A 196 -2.65 3.11 12.46
CA ARG A 196 -2.27 3.58 13.80
C ARG A 196 -2.42 5.08 13.94
N GLU A 197 -1.98 5.85 12.96
CA GLU A 197 -2.13 7.31 12.94
C GLU A 197 -3.60 7.73 13.01
N ARG A 198 -4.49 7.02 12.30
CA ARG A 198 -5.95 7.25 12.38
C ARG A 198 -6.49 7.03 13.78
N ILE A 199 -6.15 5.90 14.40
CA ILE A 199 -6.57 5.58 15.77
C ILE A 199 -6.02 6.62 16.75
N GLU A 200 -4.73 6.93 16.65
CA GLU A 200 -4.05 7.90 17.51
C GLU A 200 -4.68 9.28 17.39
N THR A 201 -5.03 9.72 16.19
CA THR A 201 -5.72 11.01 15.97
C THR A 201 -7.03 11.07 16.76
N VAL A 202 -7.83 10.00 16.75
CA VAL A 202 -9.08 9.96 17.52
C VAL A 202 -8.82 9.91 19.03
N GLU A 203 -7.83 9.14 19.46
CA GLU A 203 -7.45 9.10 20.88
C GLU A 203 -6.96 10.45 21.39
N GLN A 204 -6.20 11.20 20.58
CA GLN A 204 -5.78 12.56 20.90
C GLN A 204 -6.98 13.53 20.96
N MET A 205 -7.95 13.41 20.05
CA MET A 205 -9.18 14.21 20.12
C MET A 205 -9.97 13.92 21.41
N LEU A 206 -10.11 12.64 21.78
CA LEU A 206 -10.77 12.23 23.01
C LEU A 206 -10.05 12.73 24.27
N ALA A 207 -8.71 12.65 24.28
CA ALA A 207 -7.90 13.15 25.39
C ALA A 207 -8.09 14.67 25.58
N ARG A 208 -8.15 15.43 24.50
CA ARG A 208 -8.39 16.89 24.54
C ARG A 208 -9.83 17.24 24.93
N ALA A 209 -10.80 16.39 24.58
CA ALA A 209 -12.20 16.59 24.91
C ALA A 209 -12.58 16.15 26.34
N LYS A 210 -11.68 15.47 27.06
CA LYS A 210 -11.95 14.82 28.35
C LYS A 210 -12.54 15.75 29.43
N ASP A 211 -12.08 17.00 29.47
CA ASP A 211 -12.52 17.98 30.46
C ASP A 211 -13.67 18.87 29.96
N THR A 212 -14.22 18.57 28.78
CA THR A 212 -15.35 19.32 28.21
C THR A 212 -16.67 18.70 28.63
N ALA A 213 -17.69 19.54 28.88
CA ALA A 213 -19.04 19.05 29.10
C ALA A 213 -19.55 18.31 27.84
N PRO A 214 -20.11 17.08 27.98
CA PRO A 214 -20.65 16.34 26.84
C PRO A 214 -21.77 17.11 26.13
N SER A 215 -21.82 16.96 24.80
CA SER A 215 -22.94 17.47 24.01
C SER A 215 -24.23 16.69 24.27
N THR A 216 -25.36 17.39 24.15
CA THR A 216 -26.68 16.76 24.10
C THR A 216 -26.89 15.96 22.82
N LEU A 217 -26.12 16.28 21.77
CA LEU A 217 -26.09 15.54 20.52
C LEU A 217 -25.09 14.40 20.58
N THR A 218 -25.45 13.28 19.99
CA THR A 218 -24.48 12.23 19.65
C THR A 218 -23.52 12.72 18.56
N LEU A 219 -22.36 12.08 18.43
CA LEU A 219 -21.40 12.41 17.37
C LEU A 219 -22.03 12.25 15.99
N GLN A 220 -22.84 11.21 15.78
CA GLN A 220 -23.59 11.02 14.54
C GLN A 220 -24.48 12.23 14.23
N GLN A 221 -25.29 12.67 15.20
CA GLN A 221 -26.20 13.81 15.01
C GLN A 221 -25.43 15.13 14.77
N ALA A 222 -24.30 15.33 15.45
CA ALA A 222 -23.45 16.50 15.23
C ALA A 222 -22.82 16.50 13.84
N ILE A 223 -22.39 15.33 13.34
CA ILE A 223 -21.88 15.13 11.98
C ILE A 223 -22.98 15.41 10.94
N ASP A 224 -24.20 14.93 11.16
CA ASP A 224 -25.31 15.13 10.23
C ASP A 224 -25.72 16.61 10.18
N LYS A 225 -25.82 17.26 11.34
CA LYS A 225 -26.03 18.71 11.41
C LYS A 225 -24.92 19.50 10.69
N TYR A 226 -23.66 19.12 10.90
CA TYR A 226 -22.53 19.73 10.19
C TYR A 226 -22.66 19.60 8.66
N LYS A 227 -23.15 18.46 8.15
CA LYS A 227 -23.38 18.26 6.71
C LYS A 227 -24.53 19.09 6.18
N GLU A 228 -25.61 19.24 6.95
CA GLU A 228 -26.74 20.11 6.62
C GLU A 228 -26.29 21.57 6.51
N ASP A 229 -25.54 22.06 7.51
CA ASP A 229 -24.99 23.41 7.53
C ASP A 229 -24.06 23.66 6.33
N LEU A 230 -23.20 22.70 5.98
CA LEU A 230 -22.36 22.76 4.78
C LEU A 230 -23.18 22.78 3.47
N ALA A 231 -24.26 22.01 3.39
CA ALA A 231 -25.11 21.96 2.21
C ALA A 231 -25.84 23.30 2.01
N LEU A 232 -26.37 23.89 3.09
CA LEU A 232 -26.98 25.20 3.08
C LEU A 232 -25.98 26.29 2.67
N ALA A 233 -24.79 26.32 3.27
CA ALA A 233 -23.75 27.28 2.91
C ALA A 233 -23.36 27.18 1.43
N ARG A 234 -23.26 25.97 0.88
CA ARG A 234 -23.00 25.75 -0.56
C ARG A 234 -24.15 26.23 -1.43
N ALA A 235 -25.40 25.98 -1.06
CA ALA A 235 -26.57 26.44 -1.81
C ALA A 235 -26.64 27.97 -1.87
N THR A 236 -26.39 28.64 -0.74
CA THR A 236 -26.33 30.11 -0.66
C THR A 236 -25.20 30.66 -1.54
N ALA A 237 -24.00 30.10 -1.45
CA ALA A 237 -22.88 30.55 -2.27
C ALA A 237 -23.11 30.35 -3.79
N ILE A 238 -23.83 29.30 -4.18
CA ILE A 238 -24.23 29.10 -5.58
C ILE A 238 -25.28 30.14 -5.99
N ALA A 239 -26.31 30.37 -5.17
CA ALA A 239 -27.35 31.36 -5.44
C ALA A 239 -26.76 32.77 -5.59
N GLU A 240 -25.82 33.15 -4.73
CA GLU A 240 -25.11 34.43 -4.81
C GLU A 240 -24.30 34.55 -6.11
N LYS A 241 -23.58 33.50 -6.51
CA LYS A 241 -22.83 33.48 -7.77
C LYS A 241 -23.74 33.57 -9.00
N VAL A 242 -24.89 32.90 -8.97
CA VAL A 242 -25.89 32.97 -10.04
C VAL A 242 -26.47 34.38 -10.14
N ALA A 243 -26.89 34.96 -9.01
CA ALA A 243 -27.42 36.32 -8.98
C ALA A 243 -26.38 37.37 -9.44
N ALA A 244 -25.10 37.20 -9.09
CA ALA A 244 -24.02 38.05 -9.58
C ALA A 244 -23.84 37.92 -11.10
N ALA A 245 -23.84 36.69 -11.64
CA ALA A 245 -23.72 36.45 -13.07
C ALA A 245 -24.92 37.00 -13.87
N GLU A 246 -26.14 36.88 -13.33
CA GLU A 246 -27.34 37.45 -13.95
C GLU A 246 -27.27 38.99 -14.00
N ARG A 247 -26.79 39.65 -12.93
CA ARG A 247 -26.59 41.11 -12.93
C ARG A 247 -25.58 41.54 -14.00
N THR A 248 -24.43 40.89 -14.06
CA THR A 248 -23.42 41.17 -15.09
C THR A 248 -23.97 40.96 -16.50
N ALA A 249 -24.70 39.86 -16.75
CA ALA A 249 -25.33 39.62 -18.05
C ALA A 249 -26.38 40.70 -18.40
N THR A 250 -27.17 41.17 -17.43
CA THR A 250 -28.13 42.25 -17.68
C THR A 250 -27.45 43.59 -17.97
N GLU A 251 -26.34 43.89 -17.33
CA GLU A 251 -25.53 45.08 -17.58
C GLU A 251 -24.91 45.03 -18.99
N GLU A 252 -24.30 43.90 -19.37
CA GLU A 252 -23.74 43.70 -20.72
C GLU A 252 -24.80 43.82 -21.82
N VAL A 253 -25.99 43.25 -21.61
CA VAL A 253 -27.10 43.39 -22.56
C VAL A 253 -27.60 44.83 -22.64
N ALA A 254 -27.62 45.56 -21.53
CA ALA A 254 -28.00 46.98 -21.52
C ALA A 254 -26.96 47.84 -22.25
N GLU A 255 -25.66 47.59 -22.05
CA GLU A 255 -24.58 48.28 -22.74
C GLU A 255 -24.58 48.02 -24.26
N MET A 256 -24.75 46.76 -24.69
CA MET A 256 -24.87 46.43 -26.11
C MET A 256 -26.04 47.16 -26.77
N LYS A 257 -27.22 47.16 -26.12
CA LYS A 257 -28.39 47.89 -26.63
C LYS A 257 -28.20 49.41 -26.64
N ALA A 258 -27.38 49.96 -25.75
CA ALA A 258 -27.06 51.37 -25.73
C ALA A 258 -26.06 51.75 -26.84
N GLN A 259 -25.14 50.85 -27.19
CA GLN A 259 -24.21 51.03 -28.32
C GLN A 259 -24.92 50.93 -29.68
N GLU A 260 -25.87 50.00 -29.85
CA GLU A 260 -26.66 49.85 -31.09
C GLU A 260 -27.56 51.06 -31.43
N ARG A 261 -27.82 51.95 -30.45
CA ARG A 261 -28.69 53.13 -30.60
C ARG A 261 -27.93 54.43 -30.89
N ARG A 262 -26.60 54.38 -30.99
CA ARG A 262 -25.75 55.53 -31.35
C ARG A 262 -25.33 55.44 -32.81
#